data_AF-A0A9E4H2W0-F1
#
_entry.id   AF-A0A9E4H2W0-F1
#
_cell.length_a   1.000
_cell.length_b   1.000
_cell.length_c   1.000
_cell.angle_alpha   90.00
_cell.angle_beta   90.00
_cell.angle_gamma   90.00
#
_symmetry.space_group_name_H-M   'P 1'
#
loop_
_entity.id
_entity.type
_entity.pdbx_description
1 polymer ?
#
loop_
_entity_poly.entity_id
_entity_poly.type
_entity_poly.pdbx_seq_one_letter_code
_entity_poly.pdbx_strand_id
1 'polypeptide(L)' 'DRGKAAEAITDEMVDNITVIGTPDQCRKKMARFRDNGVDMPLVAFPHGSDRETMLGTLESLAPKD' A
#
# COMPACT_ATOMS: atom_id res chain seq x y z
N ASP A 1 23.65 9.66 -5.07
CA ASP A 1 24.05 8.32 -4.59
C ASP A 1 22.78 7.61 -4.14
N ARG A 2 22.39 6.52 -4.81
CA ARG A 2 21.10 5.85 -4.58
C ARG A 2 20.98 5.27 -3.16
N GLY A 3 22.10 4.80 -2.60
CA GLY A 3 22.11 4.21 -1.25
C GLY A 3 21.82 5.26 -0.18
N LYS A 4 22.54 6.38 -0.21
CA LYS A 4 22.35 7.49 0.73
C LYS A 4 20.94 8.10 0.69
N ALA A 5 20.31 8.12 -0.48
CA ALA A 5 18.93 8.59 -0.62
C ALA A 5 17.93 7.64 0.06
N ALA A 6 18.15 6.33 -0.03
CA ALA A 6 17.31 5.35 0.65
C ALA A 6 17.47 5.41 2.18
N GLU A 7 18.70 5.58 2.67
CA GLU A 7 19.00 5.72 4.11
C GLU A 7 18.38 6.97 4.74
N ALA A 8 18.09 8.01 3.95
CA ALA A 8 17.46 9.24 4.42
C ALA A 8 15.93 9.11 4.60
N ILE A 9 15.30 8.06 4.06
CA ILE A 9 13.88 7.81 4.22
C ILE A 9 13.65 6.96 5.46
N THR A 10 12.94 7.51 6.45
CA THR A 10 12.62 6.77 7.69
C THR A 10 11.46 5.79 7.46
N ASP A 11 11.38 4.77 8.30
CA ASP A 11 10.24 3.84 8.31
C ASP A 11 8.90 4.56 8.50
N GLU A 12 8.88 5.62 9.32
CA GLU A 12 7.70 6.45 9.52
C GLU A 12 7.26 7.15 8.23
N MET A 13 8.21 7.66 7.44
CA MET A 13 7.89 8.26 6.13
C MET A 13 7.29 7.23 5.19
N VAL A 14 7.87 6.02 5.13
CA VAL A 14 7.33 4.90 4.33
C VAL A 14 5.92 4.55 4.79
N ASP A 15 5.70 4.42 6.09
CA ASP A 15 4.41 4.04 6.64
C ASP A 15 3.31 5.07 6.37
N ASN A 16 3.68 6.35 6.31
CA ASN A 16 2.74 7.44 6.04
C ASN A 16 2.31 7.54 4.58
N ILE A 17 3.15 7.10 3.63
CA ILE A 17 2.92 7.27 2.19
C ILE A 17 2.61 5.96 1.46
N THR A 18 2.69 4.81 2.12
CA THR A 18 2.50 3.49 1.48
C THR A 18 1.37 2.67 2.11
N VAL A 19 0.76 1.79 1.31
CA VAL A 19 -0.16 0.73 1.76
C VAL A 19 0.58 -0.60 1.69
N ILE A 20 1.38 -0.89 2.70
CA ILE A 20 2.18 -2.12 2.80
C ILE A 20 1.99 -2.71 4.20
N GLY A 21 1.83 -4.04 4.27
CA GLY A 21 1.64 -4.78 5.50
C GLY A 21 0.69 -5.98 5.33
N THR A 22 0.14 -6.44 6.44
CA THR A 22 -0.93 -7.46 6.44
C THR A 22 -2.22 -6.91 5.83
N PRO A 23 -3.15 -7.77 5.36
CA PRO A 23 -4.42 -7.31 4.80
C PRO A 23 -5.20 -6.34 5.72
N ASP A 24 -5.18 -6.58 7.03
CA ASP A 24 -5.88 -5.72 8.00
C ASP A 24 -5.18 -4.38 8.22
N GLN A 25 -3.84 -4.34 8.21
CA GLN A 25 -3.09 -3.09 8.23
C GLN A 25 -3.37 -2.26 6.98
N CYS A 26 -3.34 -2.90 5.81
CA CYS A 26 -3.63 -2.26 4.53
C CYS A 26 -5.06 -1.71 4.47
N ARG A 27 -6.07 -2.47 4.94
CA ARG A 27 -7.45 -1.98 5.07
C ARG A 27 -7.55 -0.71 5.92
N LYS A 28 -6.93 -0.69 7.10
CA LYS A 28 -6.92 0.48 7.99
C LYS A 28 -6.26 1.69 7.33
N LYS A 29 -5.12 1.48 6.65
CA LYS A 29 -4.43 2.55 5.90
C LYS A 29 -5.31 3.10 4.75
N MET A 30 -5.98 2.23 4.00
CA MET A 30 -6.91 2.66 2.94
C MET A 30 -8.12 3.43 3.49
N ALA A 31 -8.68 3.00 4.62
CA ALA A 31 -9.75 3.74 5.31
C ALA A 31 -9.28 5.13 5.75
N ARG A 32 -8.08 5.23 6.35
CA ARG A 32 -7.45 6.52 6.70
C ARG A 32 -7.35 7.44 5.48
N PHE A 33 -6.96 6.94 4.31
CA PHE A 33 -6.89 7.79 3.12
C PHE A 33 -8.25 8.28 2.66
N ARG A 34 -9.29 7.43 2.70
CA ARG A 34 -10.67 7.85 2.39
C ARG A 34 -11.18 8.90 3.36
N ASP A 35 -10.92 8.73 4.67
CA ASP A 35 -11.31 9.71 5.69
C ASP A 35 -10.63 11.08 5.49
N ASN A 36 -9.48 11.11 4.82
CA ASN A 36 -8.75 12.32 4.45
C ASN A 36 -9.11 12.85 3.04
N GLY A 37 -10.18 12.35 2.41
CA GLY A 37 -10.72 12.86 1.15
C GLY A 37 -10.19 12.19 -0.12
N VAL A 38 -9.61 10.99 -0.03
CA VAL A 38 -9.22 10.20 -1.23
C VAL A 38 -10.40 9.37 -1.73
N ASP A 39 -10.96 9.74 -2.89
CA ASP A 39 -12.14 9.07 -3.45
C ASP A 39 -11.83 7.75 -4.19
N MET A 40 -10.68 7.68 -4.88
CA MET A 40 -10.32 6.53 -5.72
C MET A 40 -8.84 6.13 -5.54
N PRO A 41 -8.54 5.03 -4.84
CA PRO A 41 -7.17 4.54 -4.73
C PRO A 41 -6.73 3.83 -6.01
N LEU A 42 -5.61 4.28 -6.60
CA LEU A 42 -4.90 3.56 -7.66
C LEU A 42 -3.86 2.63 -7.02
N VAL A 43 -4.04 1.32 -7.18
CA VAL A 43 -3.12 0.31 -6.61
C VAL A 43 -2.07 -0.05 -7.66
N ALA A 44 -0.83 0.33 -7.40
CA ALA A 44 0.33 -0.10 -8.20
C ALA A 44 1.02 -1.28 -7.52
N PHE A 45 1.25 -2.35 -8.26
CA PHE A 45 1.99 -3.51 -7.80
C PHE A 45 3.49 -3.36 -8.11
N PRO A 46 4.38 -3.94 -7.28
CA PRO A 46 5.80 -4.00 -7.60
C PRO A 46 6.07 -4.59 -8.98
N HIS A 47 7.10 -4.09 -9.66
CA HIS A 47 7.52 -4.66 -10.94
C HIS A 47 7.90 -6.14 -10.76
N GLY A 48 7.39 -6.99 -11.65
CA GLY A 48 7.65 -8.43 -11.61
C GLY A 48 6.74 -9.22 -10.68
N SER A 49 5.77 -8.58 -10.00
CA SER A 49 4.69 -9.32 -9.34
C SER A 49 3.98 -10.24 -10.34
N ASP A 50 3.74 -11.49 -9.95
CA ASP A 50 2.97 -12.42 -10.76
C ASP A 50 1.47 -12.17 -10.60
N ARG A 51 0.69 -12.70 -11.54
CA ARG A 51 -0.75 -12.46 -11.61
C ARG A 51 -1.51 -13.06 -10.42
N GLU A 52 -1.07 -14.19 -9.88
CA GLU A 52 -1.71 -14.84 -8.74
C GLU A 52 -1.55 -13.99 -7.49
N THR A 53 -0.33 -13.49 -7.22
CA THR A 53 -0.06 -12.56 -6.12
C THR A 53 -0.88 -11.28 -6.24
N MET A 54 -0.99 -10.70 -7.45
CA MET A 54 -1.80 -9.50 -7.68
C MET A 54 -3.28 -9.75 -7.36
N LEU A 55 -3.86 -10.83 -7.89
CA LEU A 55 -5.26 -11.18 -7.66
C LEU A 55 -5.54 -11.50 -6.19
N GLY A 56 -4.68 -12.31 -5.56
CA GLY A 56 -4.80 -12.64 -4.14
C GLY A 56 -4.72 -11.39 -3.26
N THR A 57 -3.92 -10.39 -3.63
CA THR A 57 -3.88 -9.10 -2.94
C THR A 57 -5.18 -8.32 -3.13
N LEU A 58 -5.71 -8.24 -4.36
CA LEU A 58 -6.98 -7.56 -4.64
C LEU A 58 -8.14 -8.19 -3.88
N GLU A 59 -8.26 -9.52 -3.92
CA GLU A 59 -9.28 -10.28 -3.19
C GLU A 59 -9.12 -10.09 -1.67
N SER A 60 -7.89 -10.16 -1.17
CA SER A 60 -7.60 -9.96 0.25
C SER A 60 -7.93 -8.56 0.74
N LEU A 61 -7.95 -7.55 -0.13
CA LEU A 61 -8.23 -6.14 0.21
C LEU A 61 -9.60 -5.64 -0.28
N ALA A 62 -10.35 -6.49 -0.99
CA ALA A 62 -11.67 -6.14 -1.49
C ALA A 62 -12.57 -5.64 -0.34
N PRO A 63 -13.45 -4.66 -0.61
CA PRO A 63 -14.49 -4.28 0.34
C PRO A 63 -15.25 -5.52 0.79
N LYS A 64 -15.48 -5.63 2.09
CA LYS A 64 -16.42 -6.61 2.63
C LYS A 64 -17.76 -5.89 2.73
N ASP A 65 -18.76 -6.41 2.03
CA ASP A 65 -20.15 -6.01 2.22
C ASP A 65 -20.59 -6.26 3.68
#